data_AF-A0A518J165-F1
#
_entry.id   AF-A0A518J165-F1
#
_cell.length_a   1.000
_cell.length_b   1.000
_cell.length_c   1.000
_cell.angle_alpha   90.00
_cell.angle_beta   90.00
_cell.angle_gamma   90.00
#
_symmetry.space_group_name_H-M   'P 1'
#
loop_
_entity.id
_entity.type
_entity.pdbx_description
1 polymer ?
#
loop_
_entity_poly.entity_id
_entity_poly.type
_entity_poly.pdbx_seq_one_letter_code
_entity_poly.pdbx_strand_id
1 'polypeptide(L)'
;MSTSDPKLRPQLALCLLLIRLGITSVFLMWTIDKFVNPEHAAAVFKKFYMVPSLSSSLAYGIGAIQLAVVIAFALGAFRNITYPIILILHSISTFSSFKQYADPWTYPHLLFFAAIPMLAACFTLWLLRRYDDYSIDAVRSRGSAAATTTTPGDGTAG
;
A
#
# COMPACT_ATOMS: atom_id res chain seq x y z
N MET A 1 -16.60 -21.02 -16.53
CA MET A 1 -16.57 -20.62 -15.12
C MET A 1 -17.73 -19.66 -14.90
N SER A 2 -18.74 -20.07 -14.14
CA SER A 2 -20.00 -19.31 -14.00
C SER A 2 -19.75 -17.98 -13.30
N THR A 3 -20.24 -16.87 -13.85
CA THR A 3 -20.12 -15.51 -13.30
C THR A 3 -21.00 -15.28 -12.05
N SER A 4 -21.55 -16.35 -11.47
CA SER A 4 -22.68 -16.30 -10.55
C SER A 4 -22.40 -16.72 -9.11
N ASP A 5 -21.14 -16.98 -8.70
CA ASP A 5 -20.88 -17.36 -7.31
C ASP A 5 -21.09 -16.17 -6.36
N PRO A 6 -22.16 -16.16 -5.53
CA PRO A 6 -22.43 -15.04 -4.62
C PRO A 6 -21.34 -14.86 -3.56
N LYS A 7 -20.51 -15.89 -3.32
CA LYS A 7 -19.42 -15.85 -2.32
C LYS A 7 -18.14 -15.23 -2.87
N LEU A 8 -17.99 -15.11 -4.19
CA LEU A 8 -16.74 -14.65 -4.81
C LEU A 8 -16.36 -13.24 -4.37
N ARG A 9 -17.32 -12.30 -4.34
CA ARG A 9 -17.05 -10.91 -3.95
C ARG A 9 -16.60 -10.77 -2.49
N PRO A 10 -17.29 -11.32 -1.47
CA PRO A 10 -16.82 -11.21 -0.09
C PRO A 10 -15.48 -11.92 0.15
N GLN A 11 -15.24 -13.06 -0.50
CA GLN A 11 -13.93 -13.74 -0.45
C GLN A 11 -12.82 -12.87 -1.05
N LEU A 12 -13.07 -12.27 -2.21
CA LEU A 12 -12.12 -11.35 -2.85
C LEU A 12 -11.83 -10.14 -1.94
N ALA A 13 -12.87 -9.54 -1.34
CA ALA A 13 -12.71 -8.43 -0.42
C ALA A 13 -11.85 -8.82 0.80
N LEU A 14 -12.05 -10.02 1.36
CA LEU A 14 -11.24 -10.54 2.46
C LEU A 14 -9.78 -10.75 2.03
N CYS A 15 -9.54 -11.36 0.86
CA CYS A 15 -8.19 -11.53 0.32
C CYS A 15 -7.47 -10.18 0.14
N LEU A 16 -8.16 -9.17 -0.38
CA LEU A 16 -7.60 -7.83 -0.57
C LEU A 16 -7.33 -7.13 0.78
N LEU A 17 -8.18 -7.32 1.79
CA LEU A 17 -7.91 -6.85 3.15
C LEU A 17 -6.63 -7.48 3.71
N LEU A 18 -6.48 -8.81 3.61
CA LEU A 18 -5.29 -9.50 4.11
C LEU A 18 -4.02 -9.05 3.38
N ILE A 19 -4.09 -8.89 2.04
CA ILE A 19 -3.00 -8.32 1.24
C ILE A 19 -2.64 -6.92 1.73
N ARG A 20 -3.63 -6.05 1.94
CA ARG A 20 -3.42 -4.68 2.42
C ARG A 20 -2.76 -4.67 3.80
N LEU A 21 -3.21 -5.50 4.74
CA LEU A 21 -2.61 -5.59 6.07
C LEU A 21 -1.17 -6.14 6.02
N GLY A 22 -0.92 -7.15 5.17
CA GLY A 22 0.42 -7.68 4.93
C GLY A 22 1.38 -6.62 4.39
N ILE A 23 0.99 -5.89 3.34
CA ILE A 23 1.77 -4.79 2.77
C ILE A 23 2.00 -3.69 3.82
N THR A 24 0.96 -3.34 4.59
CA THR A 24 1.03 -2.34 5.66
C THR A 24 2.09 -2.71 6.69
N SER A 25 2.14 -3.98 7.12
CA SER A 25 3.11 -4.42 8.13
C SER A 25 4.55 -4.15 7.72
N VAL A 26 4.89 -4.45 6.46
CA VAL A 26 6.24 -4.24 5.91
C VAL A 26 6.54 -2.74 5.81
N PHE A 27 5.65 -1.95 5.20
CA PHE A 27 5.84 -0.51 5.05
C PHE A 27 5.89 0.22 6.39
N LEU A 28 5.11 -0.21 7.37
CA LEU A 28 5.12 0.35 8.71
C LEU A 28 6.46 0.09 9.40
N MET A 29 7.00 -1.12 9.32
CA MET A 29 8.30 -1.42 9.91
C MET A 29 9.43 -0.59 9.26
N TRP A 30 9.43 -0.46 7.93
CA TRP A 30 10.37 0.40 7.22
C TRP A 30 10.20 1.90 7.53
N THR A 31 9.01 2.30 7.97
CA THR A 31 8.72 3.66 8.42
C THR A 31 9.25 3.87 9.83
N ILE A 32 9.00 2.93 10.75
CA ILE A 32 9.52 2.94 12.12
C ILE A 32 11.06 2.98 12.11
N ASP A 33 11.71 2.21 11.24
CA ASP A 33 13.16 2.21 11.06
C ASP A 33 13.74 3.62 10.84
N LYS A 34 13.05 4.49 10.09
CA LYS A 34 13.51 5.87 9.85
C LYS A 34 13.51 6.75 11.10
N PHE A 35 12.69 6.41 12.09
CA PHE A 35 12.62 7.12 13.36
C PHE A 35 13.55 6.51 14.41
N VAL A 36 13.68 5.19 14.41
CA VAL A 36 14.47 4.45 15.41
C VAL A 36 15.95 4.37 15.03
N ASN A 37 16.27 4.27 13.74
CA ASN A 37 17.61 4.11 13.19
C ASN A 37 17.80 4.96 11.90
N PRO A 38 17.83 6.30 12.03
CA PRO A 38 17.97 7.19 10.88
C PRO A 38 19.29 6.99 10.12
N GLU A 39 20.34 6.49 10.78
CA GLU A 39 21.63 6.16 10.15
C GLU A 39 21.49 4.97 9.19
N HIS A 40 20.77 3.92 9.59
CA HIS A 40 20.44 2.81 8.69
C HIS A 40 19.62 3.28 7.49
N ALA A 41 18.62 4.14 7.70
CA ALA A 41 17.85 4.75 6.62
C ALA A 41 18.76 5.54 5.65
N ALA A 42 19.68 6.35 6.17
CA ALA A 42 20.64 7.09 5.34
C ALA A 42 21.54 6.14 4.52
N ALA A 43 22.00 5.04 5.12
CA ALA A 43 22.80 4.03 4.42
C ALA A 43 22.01 3.35 3.29
N VAL A 44 20.73 3.04 3.51
CA VAL A 44 19.82 2.51 2.48
C VAL A 44 19.67 3.52 1.33
N PHE A 45 19.42 4.79 1.64
CA PHE A 45 19.28 5.84 0.63
C PHE A 45 20.54 6.03 -0.21
N LYS A 46 21.71 5.96 0.42
CA LYS A 46 23.00 5.99 -0.29
C LYS A 46 23.19 4.79 -1.20
N LYS A 47 22.93 3.58 -0.69
CA LYS A 47 23.20 2.33 -1.39
C LYS A 47 22.23 2.06 -2.54
N PHE A 48 20.95 2.31 -2.33
CA PHE A 48 19.88 1.90 -3.25
C PHE A 48 19.29 3.06 -4.07
N TYR A 49 19.39 4.30 -3.58
CA TYR A 49 18.82 5.48 -4.25
C TYR A 49 19.87 6.50 -4.69
N MET A 50 21.17 6.20 -4.52
CA MET A 50 22.30 7.05 -4.90
C MET A 50 22.25 8.46 -4.29
N VAL A 51 21.64 8.61 -3.12
CA VAL A 51 21.59 9.87 -2.37
C VAL A 51 22.82 9.94 -1.45
N PRO A 52 23.82 10.81 -1.73
CA PRO A 52 25.15 10.71 -1.11
C PRO A 52 25.15 11.03 0.39
N SER A 53 24.25 11.90 0.85
CA SER A 53 24.10 12.24 2.26
C SER A 53 22.63 12.56 2.57
N LEU A 54 22.02 11.76 3.44
CA LEU A 54 20.70 12.05 4.01
C LEU A 54 20.92 12.46 5.46
N SER A 55 20.55 13.69 5.82
CA SER A 55 20.60 14.13 7.22
C SER A 55 19.51 13.44 8.04
N SER A 56 19.72 13.28 9.35
CA SER A 56 18.71 12.68 10.24
C SER A 56 17.40 13.47 10.23
N SER A 57 17.45 14.81 10.17
CA SER A 57 16.26 15.65 10.03
C SER A 57 15.45 15.35 8.76
N LEU A 58 16.14 15.10 7.64
CA LEU A 58 15.49 14.74 6.39
C LEU A 58 14.95 13.31 6.44
N ALA A 59 15.66 12.37 7.08
CA ALA A 59 15.18 11.01 7.31
C ALA A 59 13.85 11.02 8.11
N TYR A 60 13.76 11.83 9.17
CA TYR A 60 12.53 12.01 9.94
C TYR A 60 11.41 12.65 9.13
N GLY A 61 11.71 13.67 8.32
CA GLY A 61 10.73 14.29 7.43
C GLY A 61 10.14 13.29 6.43
N ILE A 62 11.00 12.49 5.78
CA ILE A 62 10.58 11.41 4.88
C ILE A 62 9.77 10.36 5.63
N GLY A 63 10.22 9.96 6.83
CA GLY A 63 9.51 9.03 7.69
C GLY A 63 8.11 9.51 8.06
N ALA A 64 7.93 10.79 8.37
CA ALA A 64 6.64 11.37 8.72
C ALA A 64 5.66 11.36 7.55
N ILE A 65 6.13 11.73 6.35
CA ILE A 65 5.34 11.66 5.12
C ILE A 65 4.95 10.21 4.83
N GLN A 66 5.92 9.29 4.92
CA GLN A 66 5.67 7.88 4.71
C GLN A 66 4.65 7.33 5.72
N LEU A 67 4.74 7.71 6.99
CA LEU A 67 3.81 7.29 8.03
C LEU A 67 2.38 7.73 7.74
N ALA A 68 2.18 8.97 7.31
CA ALA A 68 0.85 9.47 6.92
C ALA A 68 0.27 8.66 5.76
N VAL A 69 1.08 8.37 4.74
CA VAL A 69 0.68 7.52 3.61
C VAL A 69 0.35 6.10 4.07
N VAL A 70 1.16 5.51 4.95
CA VAL A 70 0.97 4.14 5.46
C VAL A 70 -0.29 4.03 6.30
N ILE A 71 -0.59 5.01 7.16
CA ILE A 71 -1.84 5.03 7.95
C ILE A 71 -3.05 5.15 7.01
N ALA A 72 -3.01 6.06 6.05
CA ALA A 72 -4.09 6.21 5.07
C ALA A 72 -4.28 4.93 4.24
N PHE A 73 -3.18 4.31 3.81
CA PHE A 73 -3.19 3.03 3.11
C PHE A 73 -3.79 1.92 3.96
N ALA A 74 -3.37 1.76 5.22
CA ALA A 74 -3.85 0.72 6.14
C ALA A 74 -5.37 0.78 6.34
N LEU A 75 -5.91 1.99 6.45
CA LEU A 75 -7.34 2.24 6.59
C LEU A 75 -8.12 2.06 5.27
N GLY A 76 -7.42 1.90 4.14
CA GLY A 76 -8.05 1.91 2.82
C GLY A 76 -8.67 3.26 2.46
N ALA A 77 -8.10 4.35 2.98
CA ALA A 77 -8.49 5.71 2.66
C ALA A 77 -7.73 6.21 1.43
N PHE A 78 -8.40 7.02 0.61
CA PHE A 78 -7.83 7.57 -0.63
C PHE A 78 -7.21 6.49 -1.51
N ARG A 79 -7.87 5.33 -1.68
CA ARG A 79 -7.31 4.13 -2.33
C ARG A 79 -6.88 4.33 -3.78
N ASN A 80 -7.40 5.35 -4.46
CA ASN A 80 -6.95 5.75 -5.80
C ASN A 80 -5.60 6.48 -5.80
N ILE A 81 -5.10 6.90 -4.63
CA ILE A 81 -3.86 7.62 -4.42
C ILE A 81 -2.88 6.76 -3.61
N THR A 82 -3.29 6.26 -2.46
CA THR A 82 -2.41 5.51 -1.54
C THR A 82 -1.92 4.20 -2.14
N TYR A 83 -2.76 3.47 -2.88
CA TYR A 83 -2.39 2.16 -3.45
C TYR A 83 -1.37 2.28 -4.58
N PRO A 84 -1.53 3.18 -5.57
CA PRO A 84 -0.48 3.39 -6.57
C PRO A 84 0.80 3.97 -5.96
N ILE A 85 0.73 4.83 -4.93
CA ILE A 85 1.94 5.31 -4.23
C ILE A 85 2.72 4.14 -3.64
N ILE A 86 2.04 3.26 -2.88
CA ILE A 86 2.68 2.08 -2.27
C ILE A 86 3.26 1.14 -3.34
N LEU A 87 2.52 0.92 -4.43
CA LEU A 87 3.01 0.15 -5.57
C LEU A 87 4.28 0.76 -6.17
N ILE A 88 4.31 2.07 -6.41
CA ILE A 88 5.47 2.77 -6.98
C ILE A 88 6.66 2.70 -6.02
N LEU A 89 6.47 3.02 -4.74
CA LEU A 89 7.53 2.98 -3.73
C LEU A 89 8.15 1.58 -3.62
N HIS A 90 7.31 0.54 -3.61
CA HIS A 90 7.78 -0.84 -3.56
C HIS A 90 8.43 -1.29 -4.88
N SER A 91 7.94 -0.81 -6.03
CA SER A 91 8.55 -1.07 -7.33
C SER A 91 9.96 -0.52 -7.40
N ILE A 92 10.16 0.74 -6.99
CA ILE A 92 11.49 1.38 -6.95
C ILE A 92 12.43 0.55 -6.07
N SER A 93 11.98 0.16 -4.88
CA SER A 93 12.78 -0.65 -3.93
C SER A 93 13.11 -2.03 -4.49
N THR A 94 12.14 -2.65 -5.19
CA THR A 94 12.31 -3.98 -5.79
C THR A 94 13.33 -3.93 -6.92
N PHE A 95 13.22 -2.97 -7.84
CA PHE A 95 14.13 -2.87 -8.99
C PHE A 95 15.51 -2.34 -8.64
N SER A 96 15.64 -1.45 -7.65
CA SER A 96 16.96 -0.96 -7.19
C SER A 96 17.80 -2.06 -6.55
N SER A 97 17.18 -3.15 -6.11
CA SER A 97 17.82 -4.30 -5.46
C SER A 97 18.33 -5.38 -6.43
N PHE A 98 18.46 -5.08 -7.73
CA PHE A 98 18.82 -6.07 -8.75
C PHE A 98 20.12 -6.85 -8.44
N LYS A 99 21.11 -6.17 -7.87
CA LYS A 99 22.40 -6.79 -7.50
C LYS A 99 22.24 -7.87 -6.43
N GLN A 100 21.31 -7.69 -5.50
CA GLN A 100 21.02 -8.67 -4.44
C GLN A 100 20.39 -9.94 -5.03
N TYR A 101 19.54 -9.81 -6.05
CA TYR A 101 18.97 -10.99 -6.72
C TYR A 101 20.01 -11.78 -7.52
N ALA A 102 21.02 -11.09 -8.06
CA ALA A 102 22.08 -11.70 -8.87
C ALA A 102 23.10 -12.50 -8.02
N ASP A 103 23.22 -12.18 -6.72
CA ASP A 103 24.08 -12.90 -5.77
C ASP A 103 23.30 -13.24 -4.50
N PRO A 104 22.36 -14.21 -4.56
CA PRO A 104 21.46 -14.53 -3.45
C PRO A 104 22.17 -15.18 -2.26
N TRP A 105 23.37 -15.72 -2.46
CA TRP A 105 24.09 -16.53 -1.47
C TRP A 105 24.83 -15.66 -0.45
N THR A 106 25.16 -14.42 -0.80
CA THR A 106 25.73 -13.46 0.16
C THR A 106 24.66 -13.03 1.16
N TYR A 107 24.91 -13.24 2.44
CA TYR A 107 23.97 -12.80 3.48
C TYR A 107 23.83 -11.26 3.48
N PRO A 108 22.60 -10.69 3.54
CA PRO A 108 21.28 -11.33 3.68
C PRO A 108 20.46 -11.43 2.37
N HIS A 109 21.11 -11.46 1.21
CA HIS A 109 20.48 -11.24 -0.10
C HIS A 109 19.36 -12.21 -0.44
N LEU A 110 19.40 -13.46 0.02
CA LEU A 110 18.32 -14.43 -0.19
C LEU A 110 16.94 -13.88 0.25
N LEU A 111 16.89 -13.09 1.33
CA LEU A 111 15.66 -12.50 1.86
C LEU A 111 15.05 -11.43 0.93
N PHE A 112 15.83 -10.84 0.03
CA PHE A 112 15.34 -9.84 -0.92
C PHE A 112 14.31 -10.44 -1.89
N PHE A 113 14.33 -11.75 -2.14
CA PHE A 113 13.33 -12.40 -2.98
C PHE A 113 11.91 -12.24 -2.45
N ALA A 114 11.71 -11.94 -1.16
CA ALA A 114 10.40 -11.59 -0.61
C ALA A 114 9.81 -10.31 -1.23
N ALA A 115 10.64 -9.43 -1.81
CA ALA A 115 10.18 -8.22 -2.49
C ALA A 115 9.37 -8.53 -3.76
N ILE A 116 9.66 -9.62 -4.47
CA ILE A 116 9.00 -10.02 -5.72
C ILE A 116 7.51 -10.41 -5.51
N PRO A 117 7.16 -11.37 -4.63
CA PRO A 117 5.76 -11.68 -4.37
C PRO A 117 5.03 -10.52 -3.70
N MET A 118 5.72 -9.70 -2.89
CA MET A 118 5.14 -8.47 -2.35
C MET A 118 4.81 -7.45 -3.44
N LEU A 119 5.67 -7.29 -4.47
CA LEU A 119 5.39 -6.43 -5.61
C LEU A 119 4.16 -6.92 -6.39
N ALA A 120 4.04 -8.23 -6.60
CA ALA A 120 2.84 -8.82 -7.19
C ALA A 120 1.59 -8.52 -6.34
N ALA A 121 1.68 -8.64 -5.02
CA ALA A 121 0.59 -8.31 -4.11
C ALA A 121 0.18 -6.83 -4.15
N CYS A 122 1.15 -5.90 -4.19
CA CYS A 122 0.91 -4.47 -4.39
C CYS A 122 0.17 -4.21 -5.70
N PHE A 123 0.61 -4.86 -6.79
CA PHE A 123 -0.03 -4.74 -8.11
C PHE A 123 -1.46 -5.29 -8.10
N THR A 124 -1.66 -6.48 -7.54
CA THR A 124 -3.00 -7.09 -7.37
C THR A 124 -3.93 -6.17 -6.60
N LEU A 125 -3.47 -5.61 -5.48
CA LEU A 125 -4.27 -4.72 -4.65
C LEU A 125 -4.64 -3.44 -5.39
N TRP A 126 -3.70 -2.82 -6.12
CA TRP A 126 -3.98 -1.65 -6.94
C TRP A 126 -4.96 -1.96 -8.07
N LEU A 127 -4.74 -3.04 -8.82
CA LEU A 127 -5.56 -3.43 -9.97
C LEU A 127 -7.00 -3.76 -9.56
N LEU A 128 -7.16 -4.45 -8.43
CA LEU A 128 -8.44 -4.93 -7.92
C LEU A 128 -9.03 -4.06 -6.80
N ARG A 129 -8.47 -2.88 -6.55
CA ARG A 129 -8.86 -1.96 -5.45
C ARG A 129 -10.35 -1.63 -5.36
N ARG A 130 -11.08 -1.74 -6.48
CA ARG A 130 -12.55 -1.54 -6.53
C ARG A 130 -13.33 -2.58 -5.72
N TYR A 131 -12.76 -3.77 -5.54
CA TYR A 131 -13.35 -4.88 -4.79
C TYR A 131 -12.89 -4.95 -3.33
N ASP A 132 -12.06 -4.00 -2.91
CA ASP A 132 -11.62 -3.90 -1.52
C ASP A 132 -12.71 -3.24 -0.66
N ASP A 133 -13.72 -4.05 -0.34
CA ASP A 133 -14.96 -3.61 0.30
C ASP A 133 -14.80 -3.33 1.81
N TYR A 134 -13.71 -3.82 2.42
CA TYR A 134 -13.31 -3.57 3.82
C TYR A 134 -12.39 -2.34 3.95
N SER A 135 -12.68 -1.28 3.20
CA SER A 135 -11.92 -0.02 3.19
C SER A 135 -12.79 1.16 3.64
N ILE A 136 -12.18 2.20 4.23
CA ILE A 136 -12.91 3.45 4.54
C ILE A 136 -13.58 4.02 3.28
N ASP A 137 -12.89 4.02 2.13
CA ASP A 137 -13.45 4.52 0.88
C ASP A 137 -14.68 3.71 0.42
N ALA A 138 -14.66 2.38 0.58
CA ALA A 138 -15.82 1.55 0.26
C ALA A 138 -17.01 1.83 1.20
N VAL A 139 -16.77 1.98 2.51
CA VAL A 139 -17.81 2.35 3.48
C VAL A 139 -18.44 3.69 3.11
N ARG A 140 -17.62 4.70 2.77
CA ARG A 140 -18.09 6.02 2.33
C ARG A 140 -18.95 5.94 1.07
N SER A 141 -18.51 5.20 0.06
CA SER A 141 -19.28 5.05 -1.19
C SER A 141 -20.65 4.38 -0.99
N ARG A 142 -20.77 3.44 -0.04
CA ARG A 142 -22.05 2.81 0.31
C ARG A 142 -23.01 3.79 1.00
N GLY A 143 -22.49 4.61 1.92
CA GLY A 143 -23.28 5.63 2.62
C GLY A 143 -23.83 6.70 1.66
N SER A 144 -23.00 7.17 0.72
CA SER A 144 -23.44 8.14 -0.30
C SER A 144 -24.54 7.57 -1.21
N ALA A 145 -24.42 6.32 -1.65
CA ALA A 145 -25.43 5.68 -2.50
C ALA A 145 -26.79 5.53 -1.80
N ALA A 146 -26.78 5.15 -0.51
CA ALA A 146 -28.00 5.01 0.28
C ALA A 146 -28.73 6.35 0.47
N ALA A 147 -27.99 7.44 0.70
CA ALA A 147 -28.55 8.79 0.87
C ALA A 147 -29.23 9.32 -0.41
N THR A 148 -28.70 9.00 -1.59
CA THR A 148 -29.28 9.42 -2.89
C THR A 148 -30.60 8.71 -3.19
N THR A 149 -30.79 7.46 -2.73
CA THR A 149 -32.05 6.71 -2.95
C THR A 149 -33.20 7.18 -2.07
N THR A 150 -32.90 7.85 -0.94
CA THR A 150 -33.91 8.28 0.04
C THR A 150 -34.48 9.68 -0.17
N THR A 151 -34.02 10.46 -1.15
CA THR A 151 -34.61 11.77 -1.45
C THR A 151 -35.93 11.56 -2.20
N PRO A 152 -37.11 11.83 -1.61
CA PRO A 152 -38.37 11.79 -2.33
C PRO A 152 -38.35 12.91 -3.36
N GLY A 153 -38.77 12.62 -4.60
CA GLY A 153 -39.05 13.67 -5.57
C GLY A 153 -40.08 14.62 -4.98
N ASP A 154 -39.72 15.90 -4.88
CA ASP A 154 -40.62 16.96 -4.44
C ASP A 154 -41.71 17.08 -5.50
N GLY A 155 -42.79 16.34 -5.29
CA GLY A 155 -44.02 16.43 -6.05
C GLY A 155 -44.77 17.67 -5.60
N THR A 156 -44.36 18.84 -6.06
CA THR A 156 -45.25 20.02 -6.07
C THR A 156 -46.01 20.01 -7.39
N ALA A 157 -47.06 19.20 -7.43
CA ALA A 157 -48.24 19.52 -8.21
C ALA A 157 -49.07 20.50 -7.36
N GLY A 158 -49.20 21.74 -7.84
CA GLY A 158 -50.00 22.81 -7.26
C GLY A 158 -50.06 23.97 -8.22
#